data_AF-A0A1F9YUT1-F1
#
_entry.id   AF-A0A1F9YUT1-F1
#
_cell.length_a   1.000
_cell.length_b   1.000
_cell.length_c   1.000
_cell.angle_alpha   90.00
_cell.angle_beta   90.00
_cell.angle_gamma   90.00
#
_symmetry.space_group_name_H-M   'P 1'
#
loop_
_entity.id
_entity.type
_entity.pdbx_description
1 polymer ?
#
loop_
_entity_poly.entity_id
_entity_poly.type
_entity_poly.pdbx_seq_one_letter_code
_entity_poly.pdbx_strand_id
1 'polypeptide(L)'
;YLLLMNMCKDRRAALMGAFFITLFGTFLYTTASGWKESLGIVLYFLLIYAYTRRNLVPMKIMLILLLMTLPFVHHLVALVSYMTVLFLTGWSVVFAAAYRTTGRRHFEDISIVALFSVFALGYYFYVSFDKLSYIGSATGFLLLLGTMALFFLGVTIMLLLPTHLKWTLAPIPAAFIMVLAYVDYSGHAFDYTPGTSAFNYYLIAAASAVMLFFGWYGLESMIESKSAFRAIPVAMLVPALTLMCFALISPTVDNKHQMIYRTFDMADPAIALGLGIAFYSMFRMRRLKRFAPVVLASTVALLMATAPYGLYTEEFTGVRHDTQAYEVEAFAWLKESHFNDTPYALSDERLSFIALMMFDYAKDNDLPQRLLYNRSLVPGDYNVYEKSWTTRGVNDYPNGLVQIDPEFMDSLMYIENVFYVGGPEEDQLIIIQHTWVGHVYNNWYYEDS
;
A
#
# COMPACT_ATOMS: atom_id res chain seq x y z
N TYR A 1 17.75 9.38 3.47
CA TYR A 1 18.90 10.17 3.98
C TYR A 1 19.12 11.51 3.27
N LEU A 2 19.43 11.54 1.96
CA LEU A 2 19.78 12.79 1.25
C LEU A 2 18.70 13.88 1.33
N LEU A 3 17.43 13.49 1.21
CA LEU A 3 16.30 14.40 1.38
C LEU A 3 16.29 15.06 2.76
N LEU A 4 16.39 14.27 3.83
CA LEU A 4 16.46 14.76 5.21
C LEU A 4 17.70 15.64 5.45
N MET A 5 18.85 15.29 4.88
CA MET A 5 20.05 16.12 4.94
C MET A 5 19.80 17.50 4.33
N ASN A 6 19.11 17.56 3.20
CA ASN A 6 18.78 18.80 2.53
C ASN A 6 17.81 19.65 3.35
N MET A 7 16.83 19.00 3.99
CA MET A 7 15.75 19.65 4.74
C MET A 7 16.18 20.14 6.13
N CYS A 8 16.89 19.30 6.88
CA CYS A 8 17.24 19.54 8.29
C CYS A 8 18.64 20.13 8.46
N LYS A 9 19.53 19.97 7.48
CA LYS A 9 20.97 20.33 7.56
C LYS A 9 21.71 19.70 8.75
N ASP A 10 21.21 18.57 9.26
CA ASP A 10 21.80 17.86 10.40
C ASP A 10 21.96 16.36 10.07
N ARG A 11 23.19 15.85 10.19
CA ARG A 11 23.53 14.46 9.92
C ARG A 11 22.83 13.48 10.84
N ARG A 12 22.62 13.85 12.12
CA ARG A 12 22.00 12.98 13.10
C ARG A 12 20.50 12.82 12.82
N ALA A 13 19.82 13.92 12.53
CA ALA A 13 18.41 13.90 12.13
C ALA A 13 18.19 13.06 10.87
N ALA A 14 19.07 13.25 9.87
CA ALA A 14 18.97 12.52 8.61
C ALA A 14 19.27 11.03 8.73
N LEU A 15 20.22 10.66 9.59
CA LEU A 15 20.54 9.26 9.86
C LEU A 15 19.41 8.58 10.64
N MET A 16 18.86 9.24 11.67
CA MET A 16 17.72 8.72 12.42
C MET A 16 16.49 8.53 11.54
N GLY A 17 16.08 9.55 10.77
CA GLY A 17 14.92 9.39 9.90
C GLY A 17 15.12 8.36 8.79
N ALA A 18 16.35 8.19 8.28
CA ALA A 18 16.64 7.11 7.34
C ALA A 18 16.53 5.73 7.99
N PHE A 19 17.05 5.58 9.21
CA PHE A 19 16.96 4.34 9.99
C PHE A 19 15.51 3.95 10.33
N PHE A 20 14.69 4.95 10.68
CA PHE A 20 13.26 4.72 10.94
C PHE A 20 12.50 4.26 9.70
N ILE A 21 12.75 4.87 8.54
CA ILE A 21 12.14 4.43 7.27
C ILE A 21 12.52 2.97 6.98
N THR A 22 13.79 2.59 7.15
CA THR A 22 14.25 1.22 6.85
C THR A 22 13.70 0.15 7.78
N LEU A 23 13.24 0.51 8.98
CA LEU A 23 12.69 -0.42 9.96
C LEU A 23 11.17 -0.35 10.08
N PHE A 24 10.51 0.52 9.32
CA PHE A 24 9.06 0.66 9.39
C PHE A 24 8.40 -0.57 8.76
N GLY A 25 7.59 -1.31 9.52
CA GLY A 25 7.09 -2.64 9.13
C GLY A 25 6.29 -2.66 7.84
N THR A 26 5.46 -1.64 7.60
CA THR A 26 4.69 -1.48 6.36
C THR A 26 5.60 -1.11 5.18
N PHE A 27 6.61 -0.26 5.38
CA PHE A 27 7.62 0.00 4.34
C PHE A 27 8.41 -1.27 4.00
N LEU A 28 8.81 -2.07 5.00
CA LEU A 28 9.45 -3.37 4.80
C LEU A 28 8.54 -4.31 4.02
N TYR A 29 7.27 -4.42 4.41
CA TYR A 29 6.25 -5.20 3.71
C TYR A 29 6.15 -4.80 2.24
N THR A 30 5.92 -3.53 1.93
CA THR A 30 5.81 -3.05 0.54
C THR A 30 7.09 -3.30 -0.26
N THR A 31 8.26 -3.21 0.37
CA THR A 31 9.55 -3.51 -0.30
C THR A 31 9.83 -4.99 -0.48
N ALA A 32 9.24 -5.85 0.33
CA ALA A 32 9.40 -7.30 0.25
C ALA A 32 8.39 -7.94 -0.72
N SER A 33 7.14 -7.47 -0.74
CA SER A 33 6.05 -8.08 -1.51
C SER A 33 5.76 -7.38 -2.85
N GLY A 34 6.04 -6.08 -2.98
CA GLY A 34 5.65 -5.27 -4.15
C GLY A 34 6.83 -4.79 -5.00
N TRP A 35 7.24 -5.53 -6.04
CA TRP A 35 8.40 -5.13 -6.87
C TRP A 35 8.19 -3.82 -7.65
N LYS A 36 7.00 -3.60 -8.22
CA LYS A 36 6.70 -2.34 -8.95
C LYS A 36 6.46 -1.16 -7.99
N GLU A 37 5.82 -1.43 -6.87
CA GLU A 37 5.48 -0.41 -5.87
C GLU A 37 6.71 0.09 -5.13
N SER A 38 7.61 -0.82 -4.72
CA SER A 38 8.89 -0.49 -4.09
C SER A 38 9.78 0.37 -4.99
N LEU A 39 9.90 0.03 -6.28
CA LEU A 39 10.57 0.87 -7.27
C LEU A 39 9.90 2.24 -7.37
N GLY A 40 8.57 2.27 -7.39
CA GLY A 40 7.78 3.50 -7.36
C GLY A 40 8.14 4.39 -6.17
N ILE A 41 8.19 3.84 -4.94
CA ILE A 41 8.48 4.61 -3.72
C ILE A 41 9.91 5.18 -3.76
N VAL A 42 10.88 4.44 -4.30
CA VAL A 42 12.24 4.96 -4.51
C VAL A 42 12.23 6.17 -5.46
N LEU A 43 11.52 6.05 -6.59
CA LEU A 43 11.36 7.15 -7.55
C LEU A 43 10.61 8.34 -6.93
N TYR A 44 9.65 8.09 -6.06
CA TYR A 44 8.92 9.12 -5.32
C TYR A 44 9.84 9.92 -4.38
N PHE A 45 10.68 9.26 -3.58
CA PHE A 45 11.67 9.97 -2.76
C PHE A 45 12.66 10.77 -3.61
N LEU A 46 13.09 10.22 -4.75
CA LEU A 46 13.98 10.91 -5.67
C LEU A 46 13.30 12.13 -6.32
N LEU A 47 11.99 12.03 -6.61
CA LEU A 47 11.17 13.12 -7.15
C LEU A 47 11.09 14.28 -6.16
N ILE A 48 10.80 13.99 -4.89
CA ILE A 48 10.75 15.01 -3.85
C ILE A 48 12.14 15.64 -3.68
N TYR A 49 13.20 14.82 -3.66
CA TYR A 49 14.56 15.33 -3.59
C TYR A 49 14.91 16.25 -4.76
N ALA A 50 14.59 15.85 -5.99
CA ALA A 50 14.75 16.67 -7.20
C ALA A 50 13.98 18.00 -7.05
N TYR A 51 12.74 17.95 -6.58
CA TYR A 51 11.89 19.11 -6.36
C TYR A 51 12.50 20.08 -5.33
N THR A 52 13.08 19.59 -4.24
CA THR A 52 13.75 20.43 -3.24
C THR A 52 14.95 21.20 -3.80
N ARG A 53 15.53 20.71 -4.90
CA ARG A 53 16.71 21.27 -5.56
C ARG A 53 16.43 21.77 -6.98
N ARG A 54 15.16 21.99 -7.34
CA ARG A 54 14.70 22.38 -8.68
C ARG A 54 15.28 23.69 -9.24
N ASN A 55 15.96 24.49 -8.41
CA ASN A 55 16.75 25.64 -8.87
C ASN A 55 17.98 25.22 -9.70
N LEU A 56 18.45 23.98 -9.54
CA LEU A 56 19.55 23.41 -10.32
C LEU A 56 19.00 22.75 -11.58
N VAL A 57 19.55 23.10 -12.75
CA VAL A 57 19.13 22.54 -14.06
C VAL A 57 19.15 21.00 -14.06
N PRO A 58 20.19 20.30 -13.56
CA PRO A 58 20.19 18.83 -13.52
C PRO A 58 19.04 18.25 -12.70
N MET A 59 18.65 18.91 -11.61
CA MET A 59 17.56 18.44 -10.75
C MET A 59 16.19 18.71 -11.38
N LYS A 60 16.06 19.78 -12.17
CA LYS A 60 14.86 20.03 -12.98
C LYS A 60 14.69 19.00 -14.09
N ILE A 61 15.78 18.61 -14.76
CA ILE A 61 15.77 17.51 -15.74
C ILE A 61 15.39 16.21 -15.05
N MET A 62 15.98 15.91 -13.88
CA MET A 62 15.62 14.72 -13.10
C MET A 62 14.15 14.71 -12.69
N LEU A 63 13.61 15.85 -12.26
CA LEU A 63 12.18 16.00 -11.95
C LEU A 63 11.30 15.64 -13.16
N ILE A 64 11.64 16.15 -14.34
CA ILE A 64 10.94 15.88 -15.60
C ILE A 64 10.97 14.38 -15.95
N LEU A 65 12.16 13.77 -15.89
CA LEU A 65 12.33 12.34 -16.17
C LEU A 65 11.53 11.47 -15.18
N LEU A 66 11.48 11.86 -13.91
CA LEU A 66 10.72 11.13 -12.90
C LEU A 66 9.21 11.25 -13.10
N LEU A 67 8.70 12.46 -13.39
CA LEU A 67 7.29 12.64 -13.73
C LEU A 67 6.91 11.83 -14.98
N MET A 68 7.77 11.80 -16.00
CA MET A 68 7.53 11.00 -17.19
C MET A 68 7.52 9.49 -16.92
N THR A 69 8.38 9.00 -16.03
CA THR A 69 8.57 7.55 -15.80
C THR A 69 7.57 6.94 -14.83
N LEU A 70 7.15 7.68 -13.80
CA LEU A 70 6.26 7.18 -12.74
C LEU A 70 4.97 6.52 -13.25
N PRO A 71 4.25 7.07 -14.26
CA PRO A 71 3.04 6.45 -14.79
C PRO A 71 3.22 5.02 -15.30
N PHE A 72 4.42 4.68 -15.77
CA PHE A 72 4.78 3.37 -16.31
C PHE A 72 5.21 2.37 -15.24
N VAL A 73 5.53 2.85 -14.03
CA VAL A 73 6.02 2.01 -12.93
C VAL A 73 4.87 1.52 -12.06
N HIS A 74 4.14 2.45 -11.44
CA HIS A 74 3.03 2.12 -10.56
C HIS A 74 2.01 3.25 -10.49
N HIS A 75 0.76 2.96 -10.88
CA HIS A 75 -0.31 3.94 -11.00
C HIS A 75 -0.65 4.69 -9.71
N LEU A 76 -0.74 4.00 -8.56
CA LEU A 76 -1.07 4.64 -7.29
C LEU A 76 0.07 5.56 -6.82
N VAL A 77 1.32 5.11 -6.97
CA VAL A 77 2.50 5.92 -6.62
C VAL A 77 2.61 7.12 -7.56
N ALA A 78 2.30 6.94 -8.85
CA ALA A 78 2.24 8.04 -9.80
C ALA A 78 1.20 9.08 -9.33
N LEU A 79 -0.04 8.67 -9.07
CA LEU A 79 -1.10 9.57 -8.59
C LEU A 79 -0.68 10.36 -7.34
N VAL A 80 -0.17 9.68 -6.32
CA VAL A 80 0.37 10.31 -5.09
C VAL A 80 1.52 11.27 -5.40
N SER A 81 2.42 10.90 -6.29
CA SER A 81 3.56 11.72 -6.71
C SER A 81 3.11 13.01 -7.39
N TYR A 82 2.18 12.92 -8.35
CA TYR A 82 1.62 14.07 -9.04
C TYR A 82 0.88 15.01 -8.08
N MET A 83 0.05 14.46 -7.18
CA MET A 83 -0.62 15.24 -6.13
C MET A 83 0.39 15.92 -5.19
N THR A 84 1.45 15.21 -4.78
CA THR A 84 2.53 15.76 -3.93
C THR A 84 3.17 16.98 -4.60
N VAL A 85 3.60 16.85 -5.85
CA VAL A 85 4.27 17.93 -6.58
C VAL A 85 3.29 19.07 -6.90
N LEU A 86 2.03 18.76 -7.18
CA LEU A 86 0.98 19.76 -7.37
C LEU A 86 0.77 20.59 -6.10
N PHE A 87 0.61 19.97 -4.94
CA PHE A 87 0.46 20.68 -3.67
C PHE A 87 1.69 21.51 -3.32
N LEU A 88 2.90 20.95 -3.50
CA LEU A 88 4.14 21.70 -3.28
C LEU A 88 4.25 22.92 -4.19
N THR A 89 3.91 22.76 -5.47
CA THR A 89 3.96 23.84 -6.45
C THR A 89 2.90 24.89 -6.16
N GLY A 90 1.67 24.47 -5.84
CA GLY A 90 0.59 25.35 -5.40
C GLY A 90 0.98 26.16 -4.18
N TRP A 91 1.47 25.52 -3.11
CA TRP A 91 1.93 26.24 -1.91
C TRP A 91 3.13 27.13 -2.18
N SER A 92 4.08 26.69 -3.02
CA SER A 92 5.21 27.53 -3.42
C SER A 92 4.76 28.80 -4.14
N VAL A 93 3.71 28.73 -4.95
CA VAL A 93 3.13 29.88 -5.66
C VAL A 93 2.35 30.76 -4.69
N VAL A 94 1.48 30.17 -3.85
CA VAL A 94 0.68 30.90 -2.85
C VAL A 94 1.58 31.67 -1.89
N PHE A 95 2.63 31.06 -1.35
CA PHE A 95 3.59 31.75 -0.49
C PHE A 95 4.34 32.85 -1.23
N ALA A 96 4.78 32.60 -2.47
CA ALA A 96 5.44 33.61 -3.27
C ALA A 96 4.50 34.80 -3.58
N ALA A 97 3.22 34.55 -3.82
CA ALA A 97 2.21 35.59 -4.05
C ALA A 97 1.94 36.39 -2.77
N ALA A 98 1.76 35.72 -1.63
CA ALA A 98 1.56 36.35 -0.33
C ALA A 98 2.71 37.29 0.05
N TYR A 99 3.96 36.91 -0.27
CA TYR A 99 5.16 37.72 -0.01
C TYR A 99 5.62 38.59 -1.20
N ARG A 100 4.85 38.64 -2.30
CA ARG A 100 5.19 39.39 -3.53
C ARG A 100 6.57 39.03 -4.14
N THR A 101 6.98 37.78 -4.02
CA THR A 101 8.23 37.23 -4.56
C THR A 101 7.99 36.26 -5.72
N THR A 102 6.86 36.38 -6.43
CA THR A 102 6.57 35.58 -7.63
C THR A 102 7.58 35.88 -8.73
N GLY A 103 7.97 34.85 -9.47
CA GLY A 103 8.97 34.93 -10.52
C GLY A 103 8.84 33.80 -11.51
N ARG A 104 9.58 33.88 -12.62
CA ARG A 104 9.51 32.96 -13.76
C ARG A 104 9.56 31.48 -13.37
N ARG A 105 10.38 31.12 -12.38
CA ARG A 105 10.51 29.73 -11.89
C ARG A 105 9.17 29.10 -11.49
N HIS A 106 8.25 29.88 -10.92
CA HIS A 106 6.97 29.36 -10.43
C HIS A 106 6.06 28.99 -11.60
N PHE A 107 6.10 29.77 -12.68
CA PHE A 107 5.39 29.45 -13.92
C PHE A 107 6.00 28.21 -14.60
N GLU A 108 7.34 28.10 -14.62
CA GLU A 108 8.00 26.91 -15.14
C GLU A 108 7.61 25.65 -14.37
N ASP A 109 7.59 25.70 -13.03
CA ASP A 109 7.17 24.58 -12.19
C ASP A 109 5.70 24.20 -12.47
N ILE A 110 4.79 25.19 -12.58
CA ILE A 110 3.39 24.95 -12.96
C ILE A 110 3.29 24.29 -14.34
N SER A 111 4.02 24.79 -15.34
CA SER A 111 4.00 24.24 -16.69
C SER A 111 4.51 22.81 -16.73
N ILE A 112 5.58 22.49 -16.01
CA ILE A 112 6.10 21.11 -15.89
C ILE A 112 5.02 20.20 -15.31
N VAL A 113 4.44 20.56 -14.16
CA VAL A 113 3.43 19.72 -13.50
C VAL A 113 2.20 19.54 -14.39
N ALA A 114 1.69 20.62 -14.99
CA ALA A 114 0.53 20.57 -15.86
C ALA A 114 0.77 19.70 -17.09
N LEU A 115 1.89 19.91 -17.80
CA LEU A 115 2.23 19.15 -19.01
C LEU A 115 2.35 17.65 -18.71
N PHE A 116 3.06 17.28 -17.65
CA PHE A 116 3.26 15.87 -17.32
C PHE A 116 2.02 15.22 -16.68
N SER A 117 1.12 16.00 -16.07
CA SER A 117 -0.17 15.48 -15.60
C SER A 117 -1.08 15.14 -16.79
N VAL A 118 -1.12 16.02 -17.81
CA VAL A 118 -1.85 15.75 -19.06
C VAL A 118 -1.28 14.55 -19.78
N PHE A 119 0.06 14.41 -19.83
CA PHE A 119 0.73 13.24 -20.38
C PHE A 119 0.30 11.94 -19.68
N ALA A 120 0.33 11.91 -18.34
CA ALA A 120 -0.05 10.73 -17.56
C ALA A 120 -1.52 10.36 -17.76
N LEU A 121 -2.42 11.36 -17.76
CA LEU A 121 -3.84 11.15 -18.06
C LEU A 121 -4.02 10.58 -19.47
N GLY A 122 -3.35 11.17 -20.47
CA GLY A 122 -3.39 10.69 -21.85
C GLY A 122 -2.91 9.25 -21.99
N TYR A 123 -1.85 8.87 -21.28
CA TYR A 123 -1.36 7.49 -21.23
C TYR A 123 -2.40 6.52 -20.64
N TYR A 124 -3.01 6.85 -19.50
CA TYR A 124 -4.02 5.98 -18.89
C TYR A 124 -5.32 5.87 -19.69
N PHE A 125 -5.71 6.94 -20.39
CA PHE A 125 -6.82 6.88 -21.35
C PHE A 125 -6.48 5.98 -22.54
N TYR A 126 -5.26 6.10 -23.08
CA TYR A 126 -4.83 5.31 -24.25
C TYR A 126 -4.74 3.81 -23.95
N VAL A 127 -4.26 3.43 -22.76
CA VAL A 127 -4.12 2.02 -22.36
C VAL A 127 -5.45 1.45 -21.83
N SER A 128 -6.52 2.24 -21.75
CA SER A 128 -7.80 1.84 -21.16
C SER A 128 -7.59 1.22 -19.77
N PHE A 129 -6.90 1.94 -18.91
CA PHE A 129 -6.42 1.39 -17.65
C PHE A 129 -7.56 1.23 -16.61
N ASP A 130 -8.15 0.04 -16.55
CA ASP A 130 -9.31 -0.28 -15.72
C ASP A 130 -9.10 -0.05 -14.22
N LYS A 131 -7.86 -0.11 -13.72
CA LYS A 131 -7.55 0.16 -12.30
C LYS A 131 -7.72 1.64 -11.89
N LEU A 132 -8.06 2.54 -12.81
CA LEU A 132 -8.45 3.93 -12.53
C LEU A 132 -9.91 4.21 -12.92
N SER A 133 -10.72 3.18 -13.19
CA SER A 133 -12.14 3.32 -13.60
C SER A 133 -12.97 4.17 -12.62
N TYR A 134 -12.67 4.10 -11.32
CA TYR A 134 -13.31 4.90 -10.27
C TYR A 134 -13.05 6.42 -10.40
N ILE A 135 -11.93 6.83 -11.02
CA ILE A 135 -11.62 8.23 -11.42
C ILE A 135 -12.03 8.49 -12.88
N GLY A 136 -12.23 7.45 -13.69
CA GLY A 136 -12.61 7.55 -15.09
C GLY A 136 -13.99 8.18 -15.33
N SER A 137 -14.91 8.10 -14.36
CA SER A 137 -16.18 8.82 -14.43
C SER A 137 -16.00 10.32 -14.15
N ALA A 138 -16.75 11.17 -14.87
CA ALA A 138 -16.68 12.63 -14.68
C ALA A 138 -17.01 13.05 -13.24
N THR A 139 -17.95 12.35 -12.59
CA THR A 139 -18.32 12.55 -11.19
C THR A 139 -17.20 12.14 -10.24
N GLY A 140 -16.58 10.98 -10.44
CA GLY A 140 -15.43 10.53 -9.64
C GLY A 140 -14.24 11.48 -9.74
N PHE A 141 -13.91 11.94 -10.95
CA PHE A 141 -12.85 12.93 -11.17
C PHE A 141 -13.13 14.27 -10.47
N LEU A 142 -14.34 14.81 -10.60
CA LEU A 142 -14.71 16.06 -9.93
C LEU A 142 -14.68 15.94 -8.41
N LEU A 143 -15.07 14.79 -7.85
CA LEU A 143 -15.01 14.53 -6.42
C LEU A 143 -13.57 14.42 -5.92
N LEU A 144 -12.67 13.79 -6.70
CA LEU A 144 -11.24 13.78 -6.41
C LEU A 144 -10.67 15.21 -6.44
N LEU A 145 -10.99 16.00 -7.45
CA LEU A 145 -10.55 17.40 -7.49
C LEU A 145 -11.11 18.22 -6.32
N GLY A 146 -12.37 17.99 -5.94
CA GLY A 146 -13.01 18.65 -4.79
C GLY A 146 -12.33 18.31 -3.46
N THR A 147 -12.02 17.03 -3.24
CA THR A 147 -11.26 16.59 -2.06
C THR A 147 -9.85 17.15 -2.05
N MET A 148 -9.16 17.13 -3.19
CA MET A 148 -7.85 17.78 -3.36
C MET A 148 -7.89 19.27 -3.02
N ALA A 149 -8.90 19.99 -3.52
CA ALA A 149 -9.06 21.42 -3.23
C ALA A 149 -9.32 21.67 -1.75
N LEU A 150 -10.15 20.85 -1.09
CA LEU A 150 -10.44 20.95 0.34
C LEU A 150 -9.17 20.77 1.17
N PHE A 151 -8.40 19.70 0.92
CA PHE A 151 -7.15 19.47 1.63
C PHE A 151 -6.10 20.53 1.33
N PHE A 152 -5.98 20.95 0.06
CA PHE A 152 -5.07 22.02 -0.33
C PHE A 152 -5.38 23.33 0.41
N LEU A 153 -6.65 23.75 0.44
CA LEU A 153 -7.07 24.97 1.12
C LEU A 153 -6.91 24.88 2.63
N GLY A 154 -7.37 23.79 3.25
CA GLY A 154 -7.27 23.59 4.71
C GLY A 154 -5.82 23.64 5.19
N VAL A 155 -4.93 22.94 4.48
CA VAL A 155 -3.50 22.94 4.80
C VAL A 155 -2.83 24.26 4.46
N THR A 156 -3.25 24.95 3.38
CA THR A 156 -2.75 26.30 3.05
C THR A 156 -3.03 27.27 4.20
N ILE A 157 -4.25 27.27 4.73
CA ILE A 157 -4.63 28.10 5.88
C ILE A 157 -3.74 27.75 7.08
N MET A 158 -3.58 26.46 7.38
CA MET A 158 -2.71 25.99 8.46
C MET A 158 -1.26 26.49 8.30
N LEU A 159 -0.68 26.42 7.09
CA LEU A 159 0.70 26.83 6.83
C LEU A 159 0.91 28.36 6.81
N LEU A 160 -0.15 29.13 6.56
CA LEU A 160 -0.13 30.60 6.58
C LEU A 160 -0.39 31.19 7.97
N LEU A 161 -1.04 30.46 8.86
CA LEU A 161 -1.35 30.94 10.21
C LEU A 161 -0.05 31.19 11.02
N PRO A 162 0.09 32.38 11.63
CA PRO A 162 1.32 32.78 12.34
C PRO A 162 1.50 32.14 13.73
N THR A 163 0.53 31.38 14.22
CA THR A 163 0.54 30.75 15.55
C THR A 163 -0.10 29.37 15.49
N HIS A 164 0.65 28.34 15.88
CA HIS A 164 0.14 26.99 16.04
C HIS A 164 -0.31 26.77 17.50
N LEU A 165 -1.24 25.84 17.73
CA LEU A 165 -1.81 25.55 19.04
C LEU A 165 -0.71 25.35 20.11
N LYS A 166 -0.97 25.78 21.35
CA LYS A 166 -0.06 25.53 22.49
C LYS A 166 0.14 24.04 22.80
N TRP A 167 -0.66 23.17 22.18
CA TRP A 167 -0.74 21.74 22.44
C TRP A 167 -0.54 20.99 21.13
N THR A 168 0.23 19.91 21.19
CA THR A 168 0.39 18.97 20.07
C THR A 168 -0.92 18.24 19.79
N LEU A 169 -1.28 18.09 18.52
CA LEU A 169 -2.43 17.28 18.08
C LEU A 169 -2.04 15.82 17.84
N ALA A 170 -0.77 15.45 18.06
CA ALA A 170 -0.28 14.07 17.94
C ALA A 170 -1.10 12.99 18.69
N PRO A 171 -1.72 13.26 19.87
CA PRO A 171 -2.59 12.28 20.50
C PRO A 171 -3.84 11.91 19.68
N ILE A 172 -4.33 12.79 18.80
CA ILE A 172 -5.56 12.59 18.04
C ILE A 172 -5.42 11.43 17.04
N PRO A 173 -4.46 11.42 16.09
CA PRO A 173 -4.29 10.31 15.16
C PRO A 173 -3.89 9.01 15.87
N ALA A 174 -3.14 9.10 16.98
CA ALA A 174 -2.80 7.94 17.80
C ALA A 174 -4.01 7.33 18.51
N ALA A 175 -4.92 8.15 19.06
CA ALA A 175 -6.17 7.66 19.63
C ALA A 175 -7.10 7.13 18.55
N PHE A 176 -7.14 7.79 17.38
CA PHE A 176 -7.96 7.37 16.25
C PHE A 176 -7.62 5.96 15.78
N ILE A 177 -6.34 5.61 15.61
CA ILE A 177 -5.97 4.25 15.18
C ILE A 177 -6.33 3.19 16.23
N MET A 178 -6.25 3.52 17.53
CA MET A 178 -6.67 2.62 18.61
C MET A 178 -8.18 2.39 18.61
N VAL A 179 -8.96 3.46 18.42
CA VAL A 179 -10.42 3.36 18.30
C VAL A 179 -10.79 2.57 17.04
N LEU A 180 -10.13 2.84 15.92
CA LEU A 180 -10.37 2.13 14.67
C LEU A 180 -10.08 0.63 14.83
N ALA A 181 -8.96 0.27 15.45
CA ALA A 181 -8.64 -1.11 15.78
C ALA A 181 -9.69 -1.76 16.69
N TYR A 182 -10.18 -1.05 17.70
CA TYR A 182 -11.25 -1.57 18.56
C TYR A 182 -12.56 -1.82 17.79
N VAL A 183 -12.98 -0.87 16.95
CA VAL A 183 -14.20 -0.98 16.14
C VAL A 183 -14.06 -2.10 15.10
N ASP A 184 -12.87 -2.22 14.51
CA ASP A 184 -12.56 -3.26 13.53
C ASP A 184 -12.56 -4.66 14.14
N TYR A 185 -11.83 -4.88 15.23
CA TYR A 185 -11.83 -6.15 15.95
C TYR A 185 -13.23 -6.56 16.44
N SER A 186 -14.11 -5.59 16.69
CA SER A 186 -15.51 -5.85 17.09
C SER A 186 -16.42 -6.23 15.91
N GLY A 187 -15.90 -6.34 14.69
CA GLY A 187 -16.65 -6.67 13.47
C GLY A 187 -17.55 -5.53 12.99
N HIS A 188 -17.22 -4.27 13.32
CA HIS A 188 -18.04 -3.10 12.97
C HIS A 188 -17.43 -2.20 11.89
N ALA A 189 -16.11 -2.29 11.65
CA ALA A 189 -15.44 -1.47 10.63
C ALA A 189 -15.20 -2.25 9.33
N PHE A 190 -14.64 -3.46 9.42
CA PHE A 190 -14.44 -4.34 8.28
C PHE A 190 -14.97 -5.74 8.60
N ASP A 191 -15.51 -6.42 7.58
CA ASP A 191 -15.97 -7.82 7.68
C ASP A 191 -14.82 -8.81 7.96
N TYR A 192 -13.59 -8.30 7.87
CA TYR A 192 -12.34 -9.01 8.07
C TYR A 192 -11.94 -8.91 9.55
N THR A 193 -12.35 -9.89 10.37
CA THR A 193 -11.73 -10.06 11.69
C THR A 193 -10.73 -11.21 11.59
N PRO A 194 -9.41 -10.97 11.67
CA PRO A 194 -8.43 -12.04 11.55
C PRO A 194 -8.68 -13.09 12.65
N GLY A 195 -8.45 -14.36 12.34
CA GLY A 195 -8.38 -15.45 13.33
C GLY A 195 -7.23 -15.33 14.33
N THR A 196 -6.65 -14.13 14.47
CA THR A 196 -5.57 -13.82 15.40
C THR A 196 -6.09 -13.64 16.82
N SER A 197 -5.21 -13.92 17.79
CA SER A 197 -5.48 -13.55 19.17
C SER A 197 -5.70 -12.04 19.28
N ALA A 198 -6.75 -11.62 20.00
CA ALA A 198 -7.05 -10.21 20.27
C ALA A 198 -5.80 -9.43 20.74
N PHE A 199 -4.95 -10.10 21.51
CA PHE A 199 -3.71 -9.55 22.03
C PHE A 199 -2.75 -9.09 20.93
N ASN A 200 -2.49 -9.92 19.91
CA ASN A 200 -1.57 -9.56 18.82
C ASN A 200 -2.11 -8.38 18.00
N TYR A 201 -3.42 -8.40 17.71
CA TYR A 201 -4.08 -7.34 16.97
C TYR A 201 -3.99 -5.99 17.69
N TYR A 202 -4.32 -5.94 18.99
CA TYR A 202 -4.20 -4.72 19.78
C TYR A 202 -2.76 -4.28 20.03
N LEU A 203 -1.80 -5.21 20.11
CA LEU A 203 -0.39 -4.87 20.23
C LEU A 203 0.10 -4.13 18.98
N ILE A 204 -0.31 -4.57 17.79
CA ILE A 204 -0.01 -3.89 16.51
C ILE A 204 -0.65 -2.50 16.49
N ALA A 205 -1.93 -2.40 16.86
CA ALA A 205 -2.61 -1.12 16.94
C ALA A 205 -1.90 -0.15 17.91
N ALA A 206 -1.46 -0.64 19.07
CA ALA A 206 -0.72 0.14 20.05
C ALA A 206 0.65 0.58 19.52
N ALA A 207 1.37 -0.30 18.83
CA ALA A 207 2.64 0.05 18.19
C ALA A 207 2.42 1.13 17.12
N SER A 208 1.45 0.97 16.23
CA SER A 208 1.06 1.95 15.21
C SER A 208 0.62 3.29 15.83
N ALA A 209 -0.10 3.27 16.95
CA ALA A 209 -0.50 4.47 17.68
C ALA A 209 0.71 5.25 18.21
N VAL A 210 1.68 4.56 18.81
CA VAL A 210 2.94 5.17 19.28
C VAL A 210 3.71 5.78 18.10
N MET A 211 3.76 5.08 16.97
CA MET A 211 4.44 5.55 15.77
C MET A 211 3.76 6.78 15.16
N LEU A 212 2.43 6.78 15.07
CA LEU A 212 1.65 7.93 14.64
C LEU A 212 1.81 9.11 15.59
N PHE A 213 1.84 8.88 16.90
CA PHE A 213 2.07 9.93 17.88
C PHE A 213 3.40 10.64 17.62
N PHE A 214 4.51 9.90 17.59
CA PHE A 214 5.82 10.51 17.38
C PHE A 214 5.99 11.05 15.95
N GLY A 215 5.47 10.35 14.94
CA GLY A 215 5.46 10.79 13.55
C GLY A 215 4.76 12.13 13.39
N TRP A 216 3.54 12.23 13.90
CA TRP A 216 2.76 13.45 13.87
C TRP A 216 3.40 14.58 14.66
N TYR A 217 3.93 14.30 15.86
CA TYR A 217 4.68 15.28 16.64
C TYR A 217 5.89 15.86 15.88
N GLY A 218 6.59 15.02 15.13
CA GLY A 218 7.70 15.46 14.29
C GLY A 218 7.26 16.28 13.07
N LEU A 219 6.12 15.93 12.46
CA LEU A 219 5.50 16.73 11.39
C LEU A 219 5.11 18.12 11.90
N GLU A 220 4.45 18.20 13.06
CA GLU A 220 4.11 19.46 13.74
C GLU A 220 5.36 20.29 14.03
N SER A 221 6.37 19.68 14.64
CA SER A 221 7.65 20.33 14.93
C SER A 221 8.30 20.94 13.68
N MET A 222 8.12 20.28 12.52
CA MET A 222 8.64 20.78 11.25
C MET A 222 7.79 21.89 10.64
N ILE A 223 6.46 21.81 10.74
CA ILE A 223 5.52 22.86 10.32
C ILE A 223 5.79 24.16 11.09
N GLU A 224 5.97 24.04 12.41
CA GLU A 224 6.28 25.16 13.31
C GLU A 224 7.67 25.75 13.07
N SER A 225 8.56 25.01 12.42
CA SER A 225 9.90 25.51 12.11
C SER A 225 9.86 26.61 11.04
N LYS A 226 10.77 27.58 11.13
CA LYS A 226 11.00 28.60 10.09
C LYS A 226 11.70 28.04 8.84
N SER A 227 11.69 26.72 8.63
CA SER A 227 12.38 26.09 7.50
C SER A 227 11.65 26.38 6.19
N ALA A 228 12.40 26.66 5.12
CA ALA A 228 11.87 26.75 3.77
C ALA A 228 11.26 25.42 3.27
N PHE A 229 11.53 24.32 3.97
CA PHE A 229 11.11 22.96 3.62
C PHE A 229 9.93 22.45 4.45
N ARG A 230 9.32 23.30 5.29
CA ARG A 230 8.23 22.91 6.21
C ARG A 230 7.00 22.30 5.54
N ALA A 231 6.76 22.64 4.27
CA ALA A 231 5.63 22.11 3.50
C ALA A 231 5.86 20.70 2.93
N ILE A 232 7.10 20.20 2.90
CA ILE A 232 7.42 18.92 2.26
C ILE A 232 6.84 17.72 2.99
N PRO A 233 7.07 17.52 4.30
CA PRO A 233 6.50 16.36 4.98
C PRO A 233 4.97 16.34 4.92
N VAL A 234 4.36 17.52 4.96
CA VAL A 234 2.91 17.69 4.81
C VAL A 234 2.46 17.33 3.40
N ALA A 235 3.17 17.77 2.36
CA ALA A 235 2.88 17.39 0.98
C ALA A 235 3.02 15.89 0.73
N MET A 236 3.83 15.18 1.53
CA MET A 236 3.97 13.74 1.42
C MET A 236 2.81 12.99 2.07
N LEU A 237 2.22 13.55 3.14
CA LEU A 237 1.09 12.96 3.85
C LEU A 237 -0.27 13.25 3.19
N VAL A 238 -0.48 14.51 2.77
CA VAL A 238 -1.79 15.01 2.34
C VAL A 238 -2.37 14.26 1.13
N PRO A 239 -1.60 13.86 0.10
CA PRO A 239 -2.12 13.05 -1.00
C PRO A 239 -2.73 11.72 -0.54
N ALA A 240 -2.07 11.00 0.36
CA ALA A 240 -2.59 9.75 0.91
C ALA A 240 -3.90 9.99 1.67
N LEU A 241 -3.95 11.00 2.55
CA LEU A 241 -5.18 11.38 3.25
C LEU A 241 -6.31 11.82 2.30
N THR A 242 -5.96 12.51 1.22
CA THR A 242 -6.91 12.95 0.21
C THR A 242 -7.54 11.75 -0.50
N LEU A 243 -6.73 10.77 -0.89
CA LEU A 243 -7.18 9.55 -1.56
C LEU A 243 -8.01 8.65 -0.64
N MET A 244 -7.63 8.51 0.64
CA MET A 244 -8.45 7.80 1.63
C MET A 244 -9.81 8.49 1.81
N CYS A 245 -9.83 9.81 1.98
CA CYS A 245 -11.06 10.57 2.13
C CYS A 245 -11.94 10.44 0.88
N PHE A 246 -11.34 10.57 -0.31
CA PHE A 246 -12.01 10.33 -1.59
C PHE A 246 -12.62 8.92 -1.66
N ALA A 247 -11.88 7.88 -1.30
CA ALA A 247 -12.38 6.50 -1.31
C ALA A 247 -13.59 6.31 -0.39
N LEU A 248 -13.58 6.95 0.79
CA LEU A 248 -14.70 6.88 1.74
C LEU A 248 -15.96 7.55 1.19
N ILE A 249 -15.83 8.77 0.66
CA ILE A 249 -16.97 9.57 0.21
C ILE A 249 -17.47 9.20 -1.19
N SER A 250 -16.62 8.58 -2.01
CA SER A 250 -16.97 8.32 -3.40
C SER A 250 -17.98 7.18 -3.52
N PRO A 251 -19.08 7.36 -4.27
CA PRO A 251 -19.96 6.27 -4.65
C PRO A 251 -19.40 5.44 -5.82
N THR A 252 -18.34 5.90 -6.49
CA THR A 252 -17.76 5.25 -7.68
C THR A 252 -16.65 4.25 -7.37
N VAL A 253 -16.29 4.12 -6.10
CA VAL A 253 -15.26 3.19 -5.64
C VAL A 253 -15.95 1.96 -5.06
N ASP A 254 -15.98 0.88 -5.84
CA ASP A 254 -16.65 -0.36 -5.46
C ASP A 254 -15.90 -1.09 -4.33
N ASN A 255 -14.56 -1.11 -4.38
CA ASN A 255 -13.70 -1.74 -3.37
C ASN A 255 -12.96 -0.70 -2.50
N LYS A 256 -13.73 -0.01 -1.65
CA LYS A 256 -13.22 1.08 -0.79
C LYS A 256 -12.09 0.62 0.14
N HIS A 257 -12.22 -0.57 0.72
CA HIS A 257 -11.23 -1.12 1.63
C HIS A 257 -9.87 -1.26 0.95
N GLN A 258 -9.83 -1.89 -0.23
CA GLN A 258 -8.57 -2.08 -0.96
C GLN A 258 -7.90 -0.75 -1.32
N MET A 259 -8.68 0.27 -1.70
CA MET A 259 -8.13 1.59 -2.01
C MET A 259 -7.56 2.27 -0.75
N ILE A 260 -8.28 2.23 0.38
CA ILE A 260 -7.83 2.82 1.64
C ILE A 260 -6.55 2.12 2.14
N TYR A 261 -6.56 0.79 2.15
CA TYR A 261 -5.42 -0.04 2.55
C TYR A 261 -4.16 0.29 1.76
N ARG A 262 -4.23 0.22 0.42
CA ARG A 262 -3.06 0.51 -0.44
C ARG A 262 -2.60 1.98 -0.38
N THR A 263 -3.53 2.89 -0.10
CA THR A 263 -3.20 4.31 0.07
C THR A 263 -2.52 4.58 1.41
N PHE A 264 -2.77 3.75 2.43
CA PHE A 264 -2.14 3.88 3.74
C PHE A 264 -0.62 3.72 3.68
N ASP A 265 -0.14 2.74 2.92
CA ASP A 265 1.29 2.52 2.70
C ASP A 265 2.00 3.76 2.12
N MET A 266 1.27 4.61 1.40
CA MET A 266 1.80 5.86 0.82
C MET A 266 1.97 6.99 1.85
N ALA A 267 1.37 6.88 3.04
CA ALA A 267 1.55 7.84 4.14
C ALA A 267 2.83 7.58 4.93
N ASP A 268 3.35 6.35 4.89
CA ASP A 268 4.51 5.90 5.66
C ASP A 268 5.76 6.74 5.46
N PRO A 269 6.13 7.14 4.22
CA PRO A 269 7.26 8.04 4.01
C PRO A 269 7.17 9.31 4.86
N ALA A 270 5.98 9.91 4.98
CA ALA A 270 5.79 11.14 5.74
C ALA A 270 5.86 10.89 7.26
N ILE A 271 5.21 9.82 7.73
CA ILE A 271 5.19 9.44 9.15
C ILE A 271 6.61 9.09 9.63
N ALA A 272 7.35 8.30 8.86
CA ALA A 272 8.72 7.90 9.16
C ALA A 272 9.71 9.07 9.13
N LEU A 273 9.53 10.03 8.21
CA LEU A 273 10.26 11.31 8.25
C LEU A 273 9.95 12.09 9.53
N GLY A 274 8.66 12.16 9.91
CA GLY A 274 8.20 12.77 11.16
C GLY A 274 8.88 12.15 12.38
N LEU A 275 8.91 10.82 12.47
CA LEU A 275 9.59 10.09 13.56
C LEU A 275 11.05 10.50 13.69
N GLY A 276 11.80 10.52 12.58
CA GLY A 276 13.20 10.97 12.59
C GLY A 276 13.37 12.39 13.15
N ILE A 277 12.46 13.30 12.79
CA ILE A 277 12.45 14.70 13.26
C ILE A 277 12.06 14.80 14.74
N ALA A 278 11.09 14.01 15.19
CA ALA A 278 10.65 13.95 16.59
C ALA A 278 11.78 13.50 17.50
N PHE A 279 12.49 12.43 17.16
CA PHE A 279 13.64 11.99 17.95
C PHE A 279 14.74 13.05 17.96
N TYR A 280 15.03 13.64 16.80
CA TYR A 280 15.99 14.74 16.72
C TYR A 280 15.63 15.91 17.64
N SER A 281 14.37 16.35 17.65
CA SER A 281 13.91 17.45 18.49
C SER A 281 14.02 17.10 19.97
N MET A 282 13.65 15.88 20.37
CA MET A 282 13.80 15.39 21.75
C MET A 282 15.26 15.37 22.22
N PHE A 283 16.20 14.92 21.38
CA PHE A 283 17.64 14.91 21.73
C PHE A 283 18.23 16.32 21.92
N ARG A 284 17.59 17.34 21.34
CA ARG A 284 17.99 18.74 21.48
C ARG A 284 17.38 19.43 22.71
N MET A 285 16.26 18.92 23.22
CA MET A 285 15.58 19.48 24.39
C MET A 285 16.27 19.07 25.70
N ARG A 286 16.82 20.04 26.44
CA ARG A 286 17.55 19.79 27.71
C ARG A 286 16.80 18.91 28.72
N ARG A 287 15.48 19.07 28.84
CA ARG A 287 14.64 18.31 29.80
C ARG A 287 14.40 16.86 29.37
N LEU A 288 14.25 16.61 28.07
CA LEU A 288 13.91 15.30 27.50
C LEU A 288 15.14 14.49 27.07
N LYS A 289 16.31 15.13 26.93
CA LYS A 289 17.57 14.49 26.53
C LYS A 289 17.93 13.27 27.38
N ARG A 290 17.61 13.27 28.68
CA ARG A 290 17.87 12.13 29.58
C ARG A 290 16.99 10.90 29.29
N PHE A 291 15.79 11.12 28.75
CA PHE A 291 14.83 10.07 28.43
C PHE A 291 14.88 9.64 26.97
N ALA A 292 15.43 10.49 26.09
CA ALA A 292 15.48 10.24 24.65
C ALA A 292 16.11 8.88 24.25
N PRO A 293 17.19 8.38 24.90
CA PRO A 293 17.72 7.04 24.59
C PRO A 293 16.74 5.92 24.94
N VAL A 294 16.02 6.02 26.06
CA VAL A 294 15.04 5.02 26.50
C VAL A 294 13.85 5.04 25.55
N VAL A 295 13.31 6.22 25.24
CA VAL A 295 12.20 6.36 24.29
C VAL A 295 12.60 5.84 22.91
N LEU A 296 13.82 6.13 22.45
CA LEU A 296 14.34 5.60 21.19
C LEU A 296 14.42 4.07 21.22
N ALA A 297 15.00 3.49 22.27
CA ALA A 297 15.11 2.05 22.41
C ALA A 297 13.72 1.38 22.46
N SER A 298 12.76 1.96 23.19
CA SER A 298 11.38 1.47 23.25
C SER A 298 10.67 1.55 21.90
N THR A 299 10.84 2.65 21.15
CA THR A 299 10.24 2.79 19.81
C THR A 299 10.89 1.86 18.80
N VAL A 300 12.20 1.64 18.87
CA VAL A 300 12.88 0.64 18.04
C VAL A 300 12.43 -0.78 18.41
N ALA A 301 12.25 -1.08 19.69
CA ALA A 301 11.71 -2.36 20.12
C ALA A 301 10.28 -2.58 19.61
N LEU A 302 9.42 -1.55 19.68
CA LEU A 302 8.07 -1.59 19.10
C LEU A 302 8.09 -1.77 17.58
N LEU A 303 9.01 -1.10 16.88
CA LEU A 303 9.22 -1.29 15.44
C LEU A 303 9.61 -2.72 15.09
N MET A 304 10.54 -3.30 15.85
CA MET A 304 10.91 -4.70 15.67
C MET A 304 9.75 -5.63 16.00
N ALA A 305 8.85 -5.27 16.93
CA ALA A 305 7.63 -6.02 17.19
C ALA A 305 6.61 -5.92 16.03
N THR A 306 6.66 -4.86 15.22
CA THR A 306 5.86 -4.74 13.98
C THR A 306 6.49 -5.39 12.75
N ALA A 307 7.79 -5.72 12.77
CA ALA A 307 8.46 -6.34 11.63
C ALA A 307 7.91 -7.74 11.25
N PRO A 308 7.54 -8.63 12.21
CA PRO A 308 6.86 -9.88 11.91
C PRO A 308 5.58 -9.70 11.09
N TYR A 309 4.86 -8.58 11.22
CA TYR A 309 3.67 -8.33 10.42
C TYR A 309 3.98 -8.25 8.93
N GLY A 310 5.10 -7.63 8.56
CA GLY A 310 5.52 -7.53 7.16
C GLY A 310 6.13 -8.80 6.59
N LEU A 311 6.54 -9.75 7.44
CA LEU A 311 7.21 -11.00 7.03
C LEU A 311 6.30 -12.23 7.15
N TYR A 312 5.39 -12.24 8.12
CA TYR A 312 4.47 -13.33 8.44
C TYR A 312 3.02 -12.86 8.30
N THR A 313 2.72 -12.21 7.18
CA THR A 313 1.37 -11.71 6.89
C THR A 313 0.31 -12.79 7.10
N GLU A 314 0.56 -14.04 6.72
CA GLU A 314 -0.35 -15.16 6.94
C GLU A 314 -0.74 -15.35 8.41
N GLU A 315 0.21 -15.27 9.35
CA GLU A 315 -0.05 -15.47 10.78
C GLU A 315 -0.88 -14.34 11.39
N PHE A 316 -0.74 -13.11 10.87
CA PHE A 316 -1.38 -11.92 11.42
C PHE A 316 -2.66 -11.50 10.69
N THR A 317 -2.71 -11.77 9.40
CA THR A 317 -3.78 -11.37 8.49
C THR A 317 -4.41 -12.55 7.76
N GLY A 318 -4.18 -13.80 8.18
CA GLY A 318 -4.84 -14.97 7.58
C GLY A 318 -4.82 -14.93 6.04
N VAL A 319 -3.79 -14.35 5.46
CA VAL A 319 -3.68 -14.05 4.04
C VAL A 319 -2.20 -13.94 3.80
N ARG A 320 -1.70 -14.78 2.91
CA ARG A 320 -0.31 -14.79 2.53
C ARG A 320 -0.13 -13.86 1.32
N HIS A 321 0.91 -13.03 1.33
CA HIS A 321 1.14 -12.06 0.26
C HIS A 321 2.50 -12.19 -0.44
N ASP A 322 3.38 -13.04 0.08
CA ASP A 322 4.63 -13.40 -0.58
C ASP A 322 4.38 -14.38 -1.74
N THR A 323 5.19 -14.23 -2.79
CA THR A 323 5.26 -15.16 -3.91
C THR A 323 6.51 -16.01 -3.78
N GLN A 324 6.37 -17.32 -3.96
CA GLN A 324 7.48 -18.26 -3.88
C GLN A 324 8.00 -18.69 -5.23
N ALA A 325 9.26 -19.13 -5.27
CA ALA A 325 9.89 -19.59 -6.50
C ALA A 325 9.14 -20.78 -7.13
N TYR A 326 8.70 -21.75 -6.32
CA TYR A 326 7.96 -22.91 -6.82
C TYR A 326 6.57 -22.54 -7.38
N GLU A 327 5.95 -21.45 -6.90
CA GLU A 327 4.71 -20.90 -7.48
C GLU A 327 4.94 -20.39 -8.90
N VAL A 328 6.03 -19.64 -9.09
CA VAL A 328 6.42 -19.15 -10.41
C VAL A 328 6.77 -20.31 -11.34
N GLU A 329 7.50 -21.32 -10.85
CA GLU A 329 7.88 -22.50 -11.64
C GLU A 329 6.66 -23.33 -12.09
N ALA A 330 5.66 -23.50 -11.22
CA ALA A 330 4.44 -24.23 -11.55
C ALA A 330 3.64 -23.56 -12.69
N PHE A 331 3.47 -22.23 -12.61
CA PHE A 331 2.81 -21.48 -13.68
C PHE A 331 3.66 -21.36 -14.95
N ALA A 332 4.99 -21.33 -14.83
CA ALA A 332 5.88 -21.41 -15.99
C ALA A 332 5.72 -22.75 -16.71
N TRP A 333 5.69 -23.85 -15.96
CA TRP A 333 5.44 -25.19 -16.51
C TRP A 333 4.07 -25.26 -17.20
N LEU A 334 3.02 -24.69 -16.58
CA LEU A 334 1.68 -24.64 -17.17
C LEU A 334 1.67 -23.87 -18.48
N LYS A 335 2.36 -22.72 -18.53
CA LYS A 335 2.48 -21.90 -19.74
C LYS A 335 3.29 -22.61 -20.83
N GLU A 336 4.36 -23.30 -20.48
CA GLU A 336 5.20 -24.00 -21.47
C GLU A 336 4.50 -25.24 -22.03
N SER A 337 3.77 -25.97 -21.18
CA SER A 337 3.22 -27.28 -21.53
C SER A 337 1.81 -27.19 -22.13
N HIS A 338 1.01 -26.18 -21.74
CA HIS A 338 -0.43 -26.18 -21.94
C HIS A 338 -1.06 -24.80 -22.24
N PHE A 339 -0.28 -23.76 -22.55
CA PHE A 339 -0.80 -22.39 -22.74
C PHE A 339 -1.85 -22.23 -23.84
N ASN A 340 -1.87 -23.10 -24.84
CA ASN A 340 -2.86 -23.03 -25.93
C ASN A 340 -4.20 -23.70 -25.58
N ASP A 341 -4.28 -24.41 -24.46
CA ASP A 341 -5.45 -25.22 -24.12
C ASP A 341 -6.55 -24.37 -23.47
N THR A 342 -6.18 -23.39 -22.64
CA THR A 342 -7.10 -22.42 -22.03
C THR A 342 -6.38 -21.14 -21.60
N PRO A 343 -7.01 -19.96 -21.70
CA PRO A 343 -6.48 -18.72 -21.10
C PRO A 343 -6.78 -18.62 -19.60
N TYR A 344 -7.42 -19.61 -18.98
CA TYR A 344 -7.79 -19.59 -17.57
C TYR A 344 -6.98 -20.58 -16.74
N ALA A 345 -6.49 -20.10 -15.60
CA ALA A 345 -5.96 -20.93 -14.52
C ALA A 345 -6.69 -20.50 -13.24
N LEU A 346 -7.65 -21.31 -12.80
CA LEU A 346 -8.43 -21.01 -11.61
C LEU A 346 -7.60 -21.35 -10.38
N SER A 347 -7.59 -20.43 -9.43
CA SER A 347 -6.91 -20.63 -8.17
C SER A 347 -7.48 -19.71 -7.09
N ASP A 348 -6.77 -19.53 -5.99
CA ASP A 348 -7.08 -18.53 -4.99
C ASP A 348 -6.70 -17.10 -5.45
N GLU A 349 -6.94 -16.10 -4.60
CA GLU A 349 -6.65 -14.71 -4.98
C GLU A 349 -5.16 -14.49 -5.28
N ARG A 350 -4.28 -15.11 -4.52
CA ARG A 350 -2.83 -14.91 -4.63
C ARG A 350 -2.27 -15.54 -5.89
N LEU A 351 -2.56 -16.81 -6.11
CA LEU A 351 -2.07 -17.58 -7.25
C LEU A 351 -2.67 -17.08 -8.56
N SER A 352 -3.95 -16.68 -8.56
CA SER A 352 -4.56 -16.04 -9.74
C SER A 352 -3.91 -14.69 -10.08
N PHE A 353 -3.40 -13.95 -9.09
CA PHE A 353 -2.59 -12.76 -9.35
C PHE A 353 -1.22 -13.10 -9.96
N ILE A 354 -0.57 -14.18 -9.52
CA ILE A 354 0.71 -14.64 -10.12
C ILE A 354 0.46 -15.07 -11.58
N ALA A 355 -0.57 -15.88 -11.81
CA ALA A 355 -0.98 -16.34 -13.14
C ALA A 355 -1.24 -15.17 -14.10
N LEU A 356 -2.00 -14.16 -13.65
CA LEU A 356 -2.27 -12.96 -14.44
C LEU A 356 -1.01 -12.12 -14.68
N MET A 357 -0.29 -11.79 -13.62
CA MET A 357 0.75 -10.76 -13.68
C MET A 357 2.05 -11.24 -14.34
N MET A 358 2.34 -12.54 -14.29
CA MET A 358 3.58 -13.12 -14.80
C MET A 358 3.37 -13.98 -16.06
N PHE A 359 2.18 -14.56 -16.23
CA PHE A 359 1.92 -15.56 -17.26
C PHE A 359 0.75 -15.23 -18.20
N ASP A 360 0.08 -14.09 -18.02
CA ASP A 360 -1.03 -13.58 -18.84
C ASP A 360 -2.29 -14.46 -18.84
N TYR A 361 -2.47 -15.31 -17.82
CA TYR A 361 -3.75 -15.98 -17.60
C TYR A 361 -4.82 -14.98 -17.16
N ALA A 362 -6.08 -15.18 -17.53
CA ALA A 362 -7.17 -14.39 -16.98
C ALA A 362 -7.28 -14.63 -15.47
N LYS A 363 -7.46 -13.55 -14.69
CA LYS A 363 -7.65 -13.67 -13.23
C LYS A 363 -9.01 -14.30 -12.94
N ASP A 364 -8.99 -15.53 -12.46
CA ASP A 364 -10.15 -16.20 -11.86
C ASP A 364 -9.74 -16.73 -10.48
N ASN A 365 -10.21 -16.05 -9.44
CA ASN A 365 -9.95 -16.36 -8.04
C ASN A 365 -11.13 -17.07 -7.35
N ASP A 366 -12.12 -17.55 -8.11
CA ASP A 366 -13.34 -18.12 -7.55
C ASP A 366 -13.17 -19.61 -7.17
N LEU A 367 -12.03 -20.24 -7.46
CA LEU A 367 -11.83 -21.66 -7.15
C LEU A 367 -12.19 -21.99 -5.70
N PRO A 368 -11.73 -21.25 -4.67
CA PRO A 368 -12.02 -21.57 -3.28
C PRO A 368 -13.54 -21.53 -3.01
N GLN A 369 -14.22 -20.49 -3.50
CA GLN A 369 -15.66 -20.35 -3.35
C GLN A 369 -16.44 -21.44 -4.10
N ARG A 370 -15.95 -21.87 -5.27
CA ARG A 370 -16.58 -22.96 -6.02
C ARG A 370 -16.49 -24.28 -5.26
N LEU A 371 -15.36 -24.56 -4.61
CA LEU A 371 -15.20 -25.75 -3.78
C LEU A 371 -16.08 -25.66 -2.52
N LEU A 372 -16.08 -24.52 -1.82
CA LEU A 372 -16.84 -24.32 -0.58
C LEU A 372 -18.35 -24.38 -0.78
N TYR A 373 -18.85 -23.73 -1.83
CA TYR A 373 -20.29 -23.69 -2.13
C TYR A 373 -20.72 -24.77 -3.11
N ASN A 374 -19.86 -25.76 -3.38
CA ASN A 374 -20.15 -26.88 -4.26
C ASN A 374 -20.70 -26.44 -5.64
N ARG A 375 -20.08 -25.41 -6.22
CA ARG A 375 -20.42 -24.91 -7.56
C ARG A 375 -19.65 -25.71 -8.59
N SER A 376 -20.25 -25.88 -9.77
CA SER A 376 -19.62 -26.63 -10.86
C SER A 376 -18.30 -25.99 -11.29
N LEU A 377 -17.31 -26.85 -11.54
CA LEU A 377 -16.06 -26.45 -12.17
C LEU A 377 -16.24 -26.45 -13.70
N VAL A 378 -15.58 -25.52 -14.37
CA VAL A 378 -15.65 -25.41 -15.84
C VAL A 378 -14.72 -26.47 -16.43
N PRO A 379 -15.21 -27.36 -17.32
CA PRO A 379 -14.35 -28.36 -17.94
C PRO A 379 -13.30 -27.71 -18.85
N GLY A 380 -12.10 -28.28 -18.86
CA GLY A 380 -10.99 -27.82 -19.69
C GLY A 380 -10.13 -26.74 -19.05
N ASP A 381 -10.60 -26.08 -18.00
CA ASP A 381 -9.78 -25.13 -17.27
C ASP A 381 -8.82 -25.82 -16.29
N TYR A 382 -7.65 -25.23 -16.08
CA TYR A 382 -6.67 -25.71 -15.11
C TYR A 382 -7.00 -25.17 -13.73
N ASN A 383 -7.13 -26.08 -12.77
CA ASN A 383 -7.27 -25.72 -11.38
C ASN A 383 -5.94 -25.91 -10.67
N VAL A 384 -5.47 -24.86 -10.03
CA VAL A 384 -4.20 -24.81 -9.32
C VAL A 384 -4.48 -24.72 -7.82
N TYR A 385 -4.01 -25.72 -7.08
CA TYR A 385 -4.23 -25.88 -5.64
C TYR A 385 -2.91 -25.83 -4.89
N GLU A 386 -2.95 -25.34 -3.66
CA GLU A 386 -1.88 -25.60 -2.70
C GLU A 386 -2.34 -26.63 -1.69
N LYS A 387 -1.46 -27.58 -1.38
CA LYS A 387 -1.71 -28.61 -0.36
C LYS A 387 -2.03 -27.99 1.01
N SER A 388 -1.47 -26.81 1.30
CA SER A 388 -1.71 -26.06 2.53
C SER A 388 -3.15 -25.56 2.68
N TRP A 389 -3.98 -25.56 1.62
CA TRP A 389 -5.39 -25.17 1.70
C TRP A 389 -6.22 -26.00 2.68
N THR A 390 -5.82 -27.23 2.93
CA THR A 390 -6.50 -28.17 3.85
C THR A 390 -6.08 -28.00 5.31
N THR A 391 -4.93 -27.38 5.56
CA THR A 391 -4.32 -27.30 6.90
C THR A 391 -4.22 -25.86 7.39
N ARG A 392 -3.74 -24.95 6.55
CA ARG A 392 -3.59 -23.52 6.83
C ARG A 392 -4.82 -22.76 6.35
N GLY A 393 -5.35 -23.09 5.18
CA GLY A 393 -6.52 -22.47 4.57
C GLY A 393 -6.20 -21.72 3.29
N VAL A 394 -7.23 -21.42 2.52
CA VAL A 394 -7.14 -20.79 1.20
C VAL A 394 -7.15 -19.28 1.32
N ASN A 395 -6.39 -18.61 0.46
CA ASN A 395 -6.35 -17.17 0.42
C ASN A 395 -7.54 -16.56 -0.37
N ASP A 396 -8.67 -16.33 0.32
CA ASP A 396 -9.90 -15.75 -0.27
C ASP A 396 -10.19 -14.36 0.32
N TYR A 397 -9.62 -13.29 -0.24
CA TYR A 397 -9.96 -11.93 0.18
C TYR A 397 -11.32 -11.49 -0.40
N PRO A 398 -12.20 -10.83 0.40
CA PRO A 398 -12.00 -10.35 1.77
C PRO A 398 -12.40 -11.35 2.87
N ASN A 399 -12.73 -12.59 2.53
CA ASN A 399 -13.27 -13.60 3.44
C ASN A 399 -12.22 -14.28 4.35
N GLY A 400 -10.91 -14.11 4.11
CA GLY A 400 -9.81 -14.62 4.94
C GLY A 400 -9.34 -16.03 4.58
N LEU A 401 -8.72 -16.75 5.54
CA LEU A 401 -8.37 -18.17 5.37
C LEU A 401 -9.61 -19.04 5.48
N VAL A 402 -10.03 -19.62 4.37
CA VAL A 402 -11.07 -20.64 4.39
C VAL A 402 -10.45 -22.01 4.22
N GLN A 403 -10.63 -22.90 5.17
CA GLN A 403 -10.10 -24.26 5.08
C GLN A 403 -11.00 -25.13 4.21
N ILE A 404 -10.39 -25.83 3.25
CA ILE A 404 -11.08 -26.86 2.46
C ILE A 404 -10.95 -28.19 3.19
N ASP A 405 -12.02 -28.98 3.18
CA ASP A 405 -12.02 -30.31 3.79
C ASP A 405 -10.93 -31.21 3.18
N PRO A 406 -10.01 -31.77 3.99
CA PRO A 406 -8.96 -32.68 3.52
C PRO A 406 -9.50 -33.90 2.76
N GLU A 407 -10.59 -34.51 3.24
CA GLU A 407 -11.16 -35.71 2.61
C GLU A 407 -11.67 -35.39 1.20
N PHE A 408 -12.26 -34.21 1.05
CA PHE A 408 -12.72 -33.71 -0.24
C PHE A 408 -11.54 -33.49 -1.20
N MET A 409 -10.47 -32.83 -0.76
CA MET A 409 -9.28 -32.61 -1.60
C MET A 409 -8.59 -33.89 -2.03
N ASP A 410 -8.48 -34.88 -1.12
CA ASP A 410 -7.92 -36.19 -1.45
C ASP A 410 -8.78 -36.93 -2.48
N SER A 411 -10.11 -36.84 -2.36
CA SER A 411 -11.03 -37.44 -3.33
C SER A 411 -10.91 -36.80 -4.73
N LEU A 412 -10.69 -35.48 -4.77
CA LEU A 412 -10.52 -34.72 -6.01
C LEU A 412 -9.21 -35.11 -6.72
N MET A 413 -8.12 -35.30 -5.97
CA MET A 413 -6.84 -35.78 -6.52
C MET A 413 -6.89 -37.23 -7.02
N TYR A 414 -7.78 -38.06 -6.48
CA TYR A 414 -7.91 -39.46 -6.91
C TYR A 414 -8.71 -39.62 -8.22
N ILE A 415 -9.65 -38.71 -8.48
CA ILE A 415 -10.60 -38.80 -9.60
C ILE A 415 -10.08 -38.09 -10.85
N GLU A 416 -9.29 -37.03 -10.67
CA GLU A 416 -8.86 -36.15 -11.76
C GLU A 416 -7.42 -36.41 -12.23
N ASN A 417 -7.13 -36.03 -13.47
CA ASN A 417 -5.77 -36.12 -14.00
C ASN A 417 -4.89 -35.05 -13.37
N VAL A 418 -3.97 -35.47 -12.50
CA VAL A 418 -2.92 -34.61 -11.95
C VAL A 418 -1.83 -34.42 -13.01
N PHE A 419 -1.62 -33.18 -13.44
CA PHE A 419 -0.66 -32.81 -14.46
C PHE A 419 0.69 -32.39 -13.88
N TYR A 420 0.68 -31.77 -12.70
CA TYR A 420 1.87 -31.25 -12.06
C TYR A 420 1.74 -31.33 -10.54
N VAL A 421 2.84 -31.73 -9.89
CA VAL A 421 3.05 -31.59 -8.46
C VAL A 421 4.47 -31.08 -8.24
N GLY A 422 4.61 -29.92 -7.60
CA GLY A 422 5.92 -29.29 -7.37
C GLY A 422 5.95 -28.42 -6.12
N GLY A 423 7.16 -28.06 -5.68
CA GLY A 423 7.38 -27.32 -4.43
C GLY A 423 7.68 -28.22 -3.22
N PRO A 424 7.83 -27.62 -2.02
CA PRO A 424 8.14 -28.33 -0.78
C PRO A 424 6.96 -29.20 -0.31
N GLU A 425 7.23 -30.31 0.38
CA GLU A 425 6.20 -31.31 0.77
C GLU A 425 5.03 -30.75 1.58
N GLU A 426 5.27 -29.69 2.35
CA GLU A 426 4.27 -29.02 3.19
C GLU A 426 3.40 -28.02 2.41
N ASP A 427 3.81 -27.63 1.21
CA ASP A 427 3.15 -26.57 0.43
C ASP A 427 3.24 -26.83 -1.08
N GLN A 428 2.96 -28.08 -1.46
CA GLN A 428 3.01 -28.51 -2.85
C GLN A 428 1.92 -27.82 -3.66
N LEU A 429 2.30 -27.33 -4.84
CA LEU A 429 1.36 -26.90 -5.87
C LEU A 429 0.95 -28.09 -6.72
N ILE A 430 -0.36 -28.25 -6.86
CA ILE A 430 -0.98 -29.33 -7.61
C ILE A 430 -1.80 -28.69 -8.72
N ILE A 431 -1.55 -29.10 -9.97
CA ILE A 431 -2.33 -28.65 -11.11
C ILE A 431 -3.11 -29.84 -11.67
N ILE A 432 -4.43 -29.66 -11.79
CA ILE A 432 -5.31 -30.65 -12.41
C ILE A 432 -6.14 -29.99 -13.52
N GLN A 433 -6.67 -30.79 -14.41
CA GLN A 433 -7.64 -30.34 -15.42
C GLN A 433 -8.89 -31.22 -15.34
N HIS A 434 -10.05 -30.58 -15.19
CA HIS A 434 -11.32 -31.32 -15.19
C HIS A 434 -11.73 -31.66 -16.61
N THR A 435 -12.06 -32.93 -16.84
CA THR A 435 -12.49 -33.42 -18.16
C THR A 435 -14.01 -33.48 -18.34
N TRP A 436 -14.80 -33.17 -17.30
CA TRP A 436 -16.25 -33.28 -17.31
C TRP A 436 -16.93 -32.17 -16.46
N VAL A 437 -18.17 -31.79 -16.81
CA VAL A 437 -18.98 -30.84 -16.02
C VAL A 437 -19.51 -31.59 -14.80
N GLY A 438 -18.81 -31.47 -13.68
CA GLY A 438 -19.21 -32.08 -12.41
C GLY A 438 -19.67 -31.04 -11.40
N HIS A 439 -20.79 -31.28 -10.73
CA HIS A 439 -20.99 -30.69 -9.40
C HIS A 439 -19.93 -31.29 -8.47
N VAL A 440 -19.32 -30.43 -7.66
CA VAL A 440 -18.20 -30.75 -6.78
C VAL A 440 -18.60 -31.60 -5.57
N TYR A 441 -19.82 -32.15 -5.49
CA TYR A 441 -20.22 -33.37 -4.75
C TYR A 441 -21.75 -33.56 -4.82
N ASN A 442 -22.20 -34.77 -5.16
CA ASN A 442 -23.46 -35.34 -4.60
C ASN A 442 -23.58 -36.87 -4.73
N ASN A 443 -22.55 -37.61 -5.17
CA ASN A 443 -22.68 -39.05 -5.41
C ASN A 443 -22.04 -39.96 -4.36
N TRP A 444 -21.41 -39.43 -3.30
CA TRP A 444 -20.63 -40.28 -2.36
C TRP A 444 -21.14 -40.34 -0.92
N TYR A 445 -22.12 -39.52 -0.52
CA TYR A 445 -22.63 -39.49 0.87
C TYR A 445 -24.09 -39.94 1.06
N TYR A 446 -24.77 -40.45 0.02
CA TYR A 446 -26.18 -40.89 0.10
C TYR A 446 -26.50 -42.24 -0.57
N GLU A 447 -25.52 -43.12 -0.79
CA GLU A 447 -25.82 -44.49 -1.27
C GLU A 447 -25.85 -45.58 -0.18
N ASP A 448 -25.62 -45.25 1.09
CA ASP A 448 -25.88 -46.17 2.21
C ASP A 448 -26.63 -45.46 3.37
N SER A 449 -27.95 -45.28 3.20
CA SER A 449 -28.91 -45.12 4.32
C SER A 449 -30.30 -45.63 3.95
#